data_AF-A0A834NS49-F1
#
_entry.id   AF-A0A834NS49-F1
#
_cell.length_a   1.000
_cell.length_b   1.000
_cell.length_c   1.000
_cell.angle_alpha   90.00
_cell.angle_beta   90.00
_cell.angle_gamma   90.00
#
_symmetry.space_group_name_H-M   'P 1'
#
loop_
_entity.id
_entity.type
_entity.pdbx_description
1 polymer ?
#
loop_
_entity_poly.entity_id
_entity_poly.type
_entity_poly.pdbx_seq_one_letter_code
_entity_poly.pdbx_strand_id
1 'polypeptide(L)'
;MANPCGEFRKDMQKRIAPAGPQPAVLPACSMTTIQTQSAPTTPMRPRSLYTTHSYHAQTEDANFQRYSEFSKYFETPPADQWTSMTGATTYSNSAAIWRQPRNPKTIATPYYATEEPCVYTENWREHETDAGTGGAITTPHGTISLRLRNRIRVDMTVDRAVRVINFKNNIVLSLSCSGTASALLHPNGRIYQYGSRVEILAHDTHGNNKYAKMWYKGVSFTCEQCALVYLVDTAGTRTTTDSFLDMSQDFSLNVFYSGSRHGSTCLQEAATVLGASQYWITDEGVENWIINNVRISQTPDGLVRIGRNSNKYQLRTSPSNGTASLTTPFLHCTASLGQTSHLFVRRGERRMHYDGTSFIVRNAGHSAGFDDNDQLKVY
;
A
#
# COMPACT_ATOMS: atom_id res chain seq x y z
N MET A 1 -11.05 44.71 -74.22
CA MET A 1 -11.96 43.72 -73.61
C MET A 1 -11.78 43.80 -72.09
N ALA A 2 -12.76 44.37 -71.40
CA ALA A 2 -12.77 44.57 -69.95
C ALA A 2 -14.23 44.76 -69.47
N ASN A 3 -14.60 44.10 -68.35
CA ASN A 3 -15.61 44.46 -67.33
C ASN A 3 -17.12 44.58 -67.71
N PRO A 4 -18.08 44.72 -66.75
CA PRO A 4 -18.33 43.99 -65.48
C PRO A 4 -19.85 43.82 -65.09
N CYS A 5 -20.10 43.27 -63.88
CA CYS A 5 -21.13 43.64 -62.86
C CYS A 5 -22.63 43.23 -62.98
N GLY A 6 -23.27 42.90 -61.83
CA GLY A 6 -24.74 42.99 -61.64
C GLY A 6 -25.36 42.12 -60.51
N GLU A 7 -25.83 42.79 -59.45
CA GLU A 7 -26.50 42.30 -58.21
C GLU A 7 -27.96 41.79 -58.38
N PHE A 8 -28.53 41.06 -57.40
CA PHE A 8 -29.62 41.51 -56.50
C PHE A 8 -30.31 40.41 -55.66
N ARG A 9 -30.89 40.87 -54.55
CA ARG A 9 -31.46 40.23 -53.34
C ARG A 9 -32.96 40.55 -53.23
N LYS A 10 -33.82 39.72 -52.61
CA LYS A 10 -34.83 40.19 -51.60
C LYS A 10 -35.68 39.12 -50.89
N ASP A 11 -35.97 39.49 -49.64
CA ASP A 11 -36.62 38.83 -48.50
C ASP A 11 -38.17 38.93 -48.42
N MET A 12 -38.79 38.14 -47.52
CA MET A 12 -39.68 38.52 -46.37
C MET A 12 -40.57 37.31 -45.96
N GLN A 13 -40.73 36.78 -44.73
CA GLN A 13 -40.76 37.24 -43.32
C GLN A 13 -42.17 37.59 -42.77
N LYS A 14 -42.74 36.79 -41.82
CA LYS A 14 -43.10 37.20 -40.43
C LYS A 14 -43.82 36.13 -39.56
N ARG A 15 -43.71 36.36 -38.23
CA ARG A 15 -43.97 35.59 -36.99
C ARG A 15 -45.46 35.43 -36.57
N ILE A 16 -45.73 34.60 -35.53
CA ILE A 16 -46.29 34.94 -34.17
C ILE A 16 -46.50 33.65 -33.32
N ALA A 17 -46.35 33.71 -31.98
CA ALA A 17 -46.66 32.70 -30.93
C ALA A 17 -47.72 33.28 -29.95
N PRO A 18 -48.13 32.73 -28.76
CA PRO A 18 -48.13 31.38 -28.12
C PRO A 18 -49.50 30.98 -27.45
N ALA A 19 -49.61 29.84 -26.72
CA ALA A 19 -50.34 29.61 -25.42
C ALA A 19 -51.01 28.22 -25.19
N GLY A 20 -50.85 27.64 -23.98
CA GLY A 20 -51.91 26.93 -23.20
C GLY A 20 -52.00 25.37 -23.17
N PRO A 21 -52.58 24.71 -22.13
CA PRO A 21 -52.09 23.42 -21.57
C PRO A 21 -53.08 22.21 -21.42
N GLN A 22 -52.51 20.99 -21.16
CA GLN A 22 -53.03 19.73 -20.50
C GLN A 22 -54.21 18.91 -21.14
N PRO A 23 -54.56 17.65 -20.72
CA PRO A 23 -53.92 16.60 -19.85
C PRO A 23 -53.95 15.13 -20.43
N ALA A 24 -53.56 14.17 -19.57
CA ALA A 24 -53.33 12.72 -19.75
C ALA A 24 -54.56 11.78 -19.85
N VAL A 25 -54.38 10.55 -20.40
CA VAL A 25 -55.22 9.34 -20.16
C VAL A 25 -54.42 8.03 -20.36
N LEU A 26 -54.46 7.12 -19.37
CA LEU A 26 -54.10 5.68 -19.43
C LEU A 26 -55.30 4.85 -19.96
N PRO A 27 -55.14 3.56 -20.37
CA PRO A 27 -55.59 2.51 -19.45
C PRO A 27 -54.83 1.17 -19.52
N ALA A 28 -55.24 0.27 -18.63
CA ALA A 28 -54.58 -0.93 -18.15
C ALA A 28 -55.29 -2.26 -18.54
N CYS A 29 -54.54 -3.36 -18.37
CA CYS A 29 -54.90 -4.73 -17.95
C CYS A 29 -55.93 -5.61 -18.71
N SER A 30 -55.51 -6.85 -19.03
CA SER A 30 -56.26 -8.09 -18.70
C SER A 30 -55.41 -9.37 -18.93
N MET A 31 -55.72 -10.42 -18.16
CA MET A 31 -54.91 -11.62 -17.92
C MET A 31 -55.47 -12.90 -18.56
N THR A 32 -54.54 -13.85 -18.78
CA THR A 32 -54.59 -15.34 -18.70
C THR A 32 -55.43 -16.19 -19.64
N THR A 33 -54.78 -17.13 -20.36
CA THR A 33 -54.98 -18.59 -20.20
C THR A 33 -53.84 -19.43 -20.81
N ILE A 34 -53.63 -20.62 -20.25
CA ILE A 34 -52.50 -21.57 -20.40
C ILE A 34 -52.80 -22.65 -21.47
N GLN A 35 -51.81 -23.06 -22.29
CA GLN A 35 -51.51 -24.49 -22.59
C GLN A 35 -50.21 -24.69 -23.41
N THR A 36 -49.21 -25.31 -22.76
CA THR A 36 -48.27 -26.36 -23.21
C THR A 36 -47.79 -26.45 -24.68
N GLN A 37 -46.46 -26.33 -24.93
CA GLN A 37 -45.55 -27.45 -25.32
C GLN A 37 -44.14 -27.00 -25.76
N SER A 38 -43.15 -27.81 -25.36
CA SER A 38 -41.81 -28.09 -25.92
C SER A 38 -40.73 -27.00 -26.04
N ALA A 39 -39.72 -27.11 -25.18
CA ALA A 39 -38.38 -26.54 -25.34
C ALA A 39 -37.48 -27.42 -26.23
N PRO A 40 -36.48 -26.85 -26.94
CA PRO A 40 -35.29 -27.57 -27.36
C PRO A 40 -34.08 -27.19 -26.50
N THR A 41 -33.55 -28.19 -25.81
CA THR A 41 -32.30 -28.21 -25.04
C THR A 41 -31.10 -28.35 -25.97
N THR A 42 -30.12 -27.44 -25.88
CA THR A 42 -28.75 -27.68 -26.39
C THR A 42 -27.83 -28.07 -25.21
N PRO A 43 -27.07 -29.18 -25.32
CA PRO A 43 -26.34 -29.71 -24.17
C PRO A 43 -25.04 -28.95 -23.90
N MET A 44 -24.95 -28.38 -22.70
CA MET A 44 -23.70 -27.93 -22.09
C MET A 44 -22.78 -29.14 -21.83
N ARG A 45 -21.56 -29.06 -22.35
CA ARG A 45 -20.52 -30.09 -22.16
C ARG A 45 -19.96 -29.99 -20.74
N PRO A 46 -20.01 -31.04 -19.90
CA PRO A 46 -19.40 -31.02 -18.57
C PRO A 46 -17.87 -31.07 -18.68
N ARG A 47 -17.17 -30.18 -17.95
CA ARG A 47 -15.72 -30.21 -17.81
C ARG A 47 -15.32 -31.44 -16.98
N SER A 48 -14.40 -32.21 -17.53
CA SER A 48 -13.78 -33.37 -16.89
C SER A 48 -13.09 -32.97 -15.58
N LEU A 49 -13.51 -33.62 -14.49
CA LEU A 49 -12.80 -33.67 -13.21
C LEU A 49 -12.01 -34.97 -13.20
N TYR A 50 -10.76 -34.95 -13.65
CA TYR A 50 -9.66 -35.85 -13.24
C TYR A 50 -8.40 -35.42 -14.02
N THR A 51 -7.44 -34.80 -13.33
CA THR A 51 -6.05 -34.80 -13.80
C THR A 51 -5.20 -35.30 -12.64
N THR A 52 -4.78 -36.55 -12.77
CA THR A 52 -3.83 -37.22 -11.88
C THR A 52 -2.47 -36.54 -11.96
N HIS A 53 -1.97 -36.09 -10.81
CA HIS A 53 -0.61 -35.57 -10.66
C HIS A 53 0.41 -36.68 -10.91
N SER A 54 1.17 -36.57 -11.98
CA SER A 54 2.41 -37.32 -12.16
C SER A 54 3.55 -36.46 -11.62
N TYR A 55 3.99 -36.74 -10.39
CA TYR A 55 5.22 -36.18 -9.82
C TYR A 55 6.40 -36.78 -10.58
N HIS A 56 7.09 -35.95 -11.39
CA HIS A 56 8.45 -36.26 -11.80
C HIS A 56 9.39 -35.40 -10.96
N ALA A 57 10.06 -36.05 -10.01
CA ALA A 57 11.12 -35.44 -9.22
C ALA A 57 12.35 -35.28 -10.12
N GLN A 58 12.72 -34.03 -10.43
CA GLN A 58 14.07 -33.70 -10.88
C GLN A 58 14.77 -32.93 -9.76
N THR A 59 15.83 -33.55 -9.25
CA THR A 59 16.82 -33.03 -8.32
C THR A 59 17.56 -31.84 -8.93
N GLU A 60 17.39 -30.65 -8.35
CA GLU A 60 18.27 -29.49 -8.57
C GLU A 60 19.02 -29.16 -7.26
N ASP A 61 19.90 -30.07 -6.85
CA ASP A 61 20.97 -29.80 -5.89
C ASP A 61 22.26 -29.48 -6.66
N ALA A 62 22.45 -28.23 -7.08
CA ALA A 62 23.77 -27.67 -7.40
C ALA A 62 23.65 -26.18 -7.79
N ASN A 63 23.54 -25.26 -6.82
CA ASN A 63 23.95 -23.86 -7.06
C ASN A 63 24.15 -22.97 -5.81
N PHE A 64 24.27 -23.53 -4.60
CA PHE A 64 24.41 -22.76 -3.36
C PHE A 64 25.78 -22.84 -2.66
N GLN A 65 26.88 -23.06 -3.42
CA GLN A 65 28.25 -23.15 -2.84
C GLN A 65 29.21 -22.01 -3.20
N ARG A 66 28.76 -20.76 -3.39
CA ARG A 66 29.67 -19.63 -3.70
C ARG A 66 29.63 -18.42 -2.75
N TYR A 67 29.25 -18.59 -1.49
CA TYR A 67 29.31 -17.50 -0.51
C TYR A 67 29.67 -17.97 0.92
N SER A 68 30.77 -18.73 1.07
CA SER A 68 31.23 -19.22 2.38
C SER A 68 32.67 -18.81 2.76
N GLU A 69 33.22 -17.72 2.19
CA GLU A 69 34.62 -17.32 2.44
C GLU A 69 34.79 -15.88 2.95
N PHE A 70 33.93 -15.40 3.86
CA PHE A 70 34.17 -14.11 4.55
C PHE A 70 34.07 -14.14 6.09
N SER A 71 34.02 -15.34 6.71
CA SER A 71 33.88 -15.48 8.17
C SER A 71 35.20 -15.68 8.94
N LYS A 72 36.36 -15.36 8.35
CA LYS A 72 37.69 -15.64 8.97
C LYS A 72 38.39 -14.44 9.62
N TYR A 73 37.71 -13.33 9.89
CA TYR A 73 38.35 -12.12 10.44
C TYR A 73 37.71 -11.52 11.70
N PHE A 74 37.05 -12.32 12.54
CA PHE A 74 36.72 -11.88 13.91
C PHE A 74 37.10 -12.95 14.92
N GLU A 75 38.36 -12.86 15.36
CA GLU A 75 38.94 -13.58 16.48
C GLU A 75 38.50 -12.90 17.79
N THR A 76 38.02 -13.67 18.76
CA THR A 76 37.60 -13.22 20.09
C THR A 76 38.77 -13.43 21.07
N PRO A 77 39.05 -12.52 22.01
CA PRO A 77 39.85 -12.84 23.17
C PRO A 77 38.98 -13.25 24.38
N PRO A 78 39.51 -14.03 25.34
CA PRO A 78 38.74 -14.79 26.31
C PRO A 78 38.41 -13.99 27.59
N ALA A 79 37.30 -14.37 28.22
CA ALA A 79 36.92 -13.98 29.57
C ALA A 79 37.51 -14.97 30.58
N ASP A 80 38.19 -14.47 31.63
CA ASP A 80 38.10 -14.96 33.01
C ASP A 80 39.00 -14.15 33.98
N GLN A 81 38.63 -14.20 35.27
CA GLN A 81 39.18 -13.51 36.46
C GLN A 81 38.69 -12.05 36.59
N TRP A 82 37.95 -11.65 37.62
CA TRP A 82 38.30 -11.70 39.05
C TRP A 82 37.07 -11.88 39.95
N THR A 83 37.19 -12.74 40.96
CA THR A 83 36.36 -12.81 42.17
C THR A 83 37.07 -12.18 43.37
N SER A 84 36.28 -11.76 44.37
CA SER A 84 36.62 -11.31 45.75
C SER A 84 36.97 -9.81 45.88
N MET A 85 36.44 -9.01 46.82
CA MET A 85 36.00 -9.28 48.21
C MET A 85 34.93 -8.30 48.75
N THR A 86 34.05 -8.84 49.60
CA THR A 86 33.50 -8.38 50.90
C THR A 86 33.06 -6.93 51.20
N GLY A 87 31.85 -6.81 51.77
CA GLY A 87 31.46 -5.75 52.71
C GLY A 87 29.96 -5.74 53.05
N ALA A 88 29.58 -6.23 54.24
CA ALA A 88 28.23 -6.15 54.83
C ALA A 88 27.79 -4.68 55.08
N THR A 89 26.50 -4.30 55.10
CA THR A 89 25.62 -4.35 56.30
C THR A 89 24.12 -4.12 55.97
N THR A 90 23.26 -5.05 56.40
CA THR A 90 22.08 -4.98 57.30
C THR A 90 21.04 -3.82 57.37
N TYR A 91 19.76 -4.25 57.48
CA TYR A 91 18.49 -3.61 57.98
C TYR A 91 17.73 -2.68 57.01
N SER A 92 16.39 -2.61 56.93
CA SER A 92 15.29 -3.11 57.77
C SER A 92 13.94 -3.12 57.01
N ASN A 93 12.98 -3.87 57.56
CA ASN A 93 11.57 -4.02 57.20
C ASN A 93 10.75 -2.72 57.16
N SER A 94 9.67 -2.70 56.35
CA SER A 94 8.30 -2.53 56.88
C SER A 94 7.22 -2.68 55.80
N ALA A 95 6.22 -3.49 56.13
CA ALA A 95 4.95 -3.65 55.45
C ALA A 95 4.05 -2.41 55.58
N ALA A 96 3.20 -2.17 54.57
CA ALA A 96 1.97 -1.41 54.74
C ALA A 96 0.88 -1.98 53.83
N ILE A 97 -0.06 -2.66 54.49
CA ILE A 97 -1.40 -3.01 54.07
C ILE A 97 -2.19 -1.69 53.90
N TRP A 98 -3.06 -1.58 52.87
CA TRP A 98 -4.47 -1.08 52.96
C TRP A 98 -5.06 -0.58 51.62
N ARG A 99 -6.29 -1.06 51.36
CA ARG A 99 -7.39 -0.53 50.52
C ARG A 99 -7.38 -0.75 49.00
N GLN A 100 -8.16 -1.77 48.62
CA GLN A 100 -8.97 -1.83 47.39
C GLN A 100 -10.22 -0.92 47.50
N PRO A 101 -10.71 -0.40 46.36
CA PRO A 101 -12.15 -0.31 46.13
C PRO A 101 -12.61 -1.03 44.86
N ARG A 102 -13.83 -1.55 44.98
CA ARG A 102 -14.60 -2.45 44.10
C ARG A 102 -14.95 -1.89 42.71
N ASN A 103 -14.91 -2.81 41.73
CA ASN A 103 -15.72 -2.96 40.51
C ASN A 103 -15.87 -1.75 39.55
N PRO A 104 -15.71 -2.03 38.24
CA PRO A 104 -16.81 -1.72 37.33
C PRO A 104 -17.24 -2.89 36.45
N LYS A 105 -18.54 -2.85 36.18
CA LYS A 105 -19.39 -3.76 35.43
C LYS A 105 -18.78 -4.20 34.09
N THR A 106 -18.94 -5.50 33.82
CA THR A 106 -18.84 -6.12 32.50
C THR A 106 -19.76 -5.40 31.51
N ILE A 107 -19.17 -4.71 30.54
CA ILE A 107 -19.83 -4.34 29.30
C ILE A 107 -19.23 -5.25 28.23
N ALA A 108 -19.96 -6.31 27.90
CA ALA A 108 -19.76 -7.04 26.66
C ALA A 108 -20.36 -6.18 25.54
N THR A 109 -19.54 -5.74 24.60
CA THR A 109 -19.98 -5.19 23.32
C THR A 109 -19.23 -5.89 22.19
N PRO A 110 -19.91 -6.15 21.06
CA PRO A 110 -19.55 -7.22 20.15
C PRO A 110 -18.44 -6.86 19.16
N TYR A 111 -17.77 -7.93 18.75
CA TYR A 111 -16.82 -8.09 17.67
C TYR A 111 -17.34 -7.50 16.34
N TYR A 112 -16.56 -6.57 15.75
CA TYR A 112 -16.73 -5.94 14.43
C TYR A 112 -18.03 -5.15 14.15
N ALA A 113 -17.89 -3.82 14.11
CA ALA A 113 -18.75 -2.97 13.29
C ALA A 113 -17.96 -2.55 12.05
N THR A 114 -18.29 -3.16 10.91
CA THR A 114 -18.26 -2.48 9.62
C THR A 114 -19.03 -1.16 9.76
N GLU A 115 -18.43 -0.06 9.31
CA GLU A 115 -18.87 1.34 9.47
C GLU A 115 -18.37 2.05 10.73
N GLU A 116 -17.03 2.19 10.84
CA GLU A 116 -16.44 3.26 11.63
C GLU A 116 -16.16 4.43 10.66
N PRO A 117 -16.85 5.57 10.78
CA PRO A 117 -16.50 6.76 10.03
C PRO A 117 -15.09 7.16 10.44
N CYS A 118 -14.13 7.01 9.52
CA CYS A 118 -12.93 7.81 9.44
C CYS A 118 -12.38 8.25 10.81
N VAL A 119 -11.66 7.35 11.49
CA VAL A 119 -10.84 7.65 12.69
C VAL A 119 -9.65 8.56 12.30
N TYR A 120 -9.96 9.71 11.71
CA TYR A 120 -9.04 10.77 11.27
C TYR A 120 -9.16 12.01 12.14
N THR A 121 -10.11 12.04 13.09
CA THR A 121 -10.17 13.03 14.16
C THR A 121 -9.44 12.53 15.41
N GLU A 122 -8.21 12.03 15.26
CA GLU A 122 -7.30 11.97 16.40
C GLU A 122 -6.81 13.39 16.66
N ASN A 123 -7.05 13.91 17.87
CA ASN A 123 -6.56 15.21 18.33
C ASN A 123 -5.03 15.23 18.23
N TRP A 124 -4.50 15.68 17.08
CA TRP A 124 -3.09 16.00 16.86
C TRP A 124 -2.66 17.26 17.62
N ARG A 125 -3.53 17.82 18.48
CA ARG A 125 -3.19 18.97 19.33
C ARG A 125 -2.04 18.56 20.24
N GLU A 126 -0.85 19.01 19.85
CA GLU A 126 0.23 19.47 20.72
C GLU A 126 0.32 18.71 22.05
N HIS A 127 0.88 17.50 22.01
CA HIS A 127 1.78 17.11 23.10
C HIS A 127 3.09 17.88 22.90
N GLU A 128 3.02 19.20 23.09
CA GLU A 128 4.15 19.90 23.66
C GLU A 128 4.37 19.32 25.05
N THR A 129 5.61 18.88 25.30
CA THR A 129 6.21 18.82 26.63
C THR A 129 5.42 18.07 27.70
N ASP A 130 5.42 16.74 27.64
CA ASP A 130 5.58 15.98 28.88
C ASP A 130 6.65 14.90 28.67
N ALA A 131 7.70 15.04 29.46
CA ALA A 131 8.96 14.30 29.40
C ALA A 131 8.81 12.85 29.91
N GLY A 132 8.02 12.05 29.19
CA GLY A 132 7.85 10.63 29.47
C GLY A 132 7.65 9.84 28.17
N THR A 133 8.75 9.36 27.59
CA THR A 133 8.80 8.43 26.46
C THR A 133 8.07 8.93 25.20
N GLY A 134 8.77 9.77 24.43
CA GLY A 134 8.24 10.48 23.26
C GLY A 134 7.33 9.64 22.36
N GLY A 135 6.10 10.10 22.15
CA GLY A 135 5.19 9.68 21.07
C GLY A 135 4.84 8.19 20.94
N ALA A 136 5.45 7.28 21.72
CA ALA A 136 5.39 5.84 21.51
C ALA A 136 4.47 5.18 22.54
N ILE A 137 3.46 4.46 22.07
CA ILE A 137 2.49 3.77 22.90
C ILE A 137 2.29 2.34 22.42
N THR A 138 1.94 1.45 23.35
CA THR A 138 1.36 0.16 22.98
C THR A 138 -0.15 0.32 22.83
N THR A 139 -0.71 -0.16 21.73
CA THR A 139 -2.15 -0.06 21.45
C THR A 139 -2.90 -1.26 22.03
N PRO A 140 -4.22 -1.15 22.30
CA PRO A 140 -5.05 -2.28 22.70
C PRO A 140 -5.07 -3.45 21.71
N HIS A 141 -4.64 -3.22 20.47
CA HIS A 141 -4.53 -4.24 19.42
C HIS A 141 -3.20 -5.00 19.47
N GLY A 142 -2.39 -4.83 20.52
CA GLY A 142 -1.11 -5.53 20.65
C GLY A 142 -0.07 -5.09 19.62
N THR A 143 -0.14 -3.83 19.21
CA THR A 143 0.83 -3.18 18.31
C THR A 143 1.49 -2.00 19.01
N ILE A 144 2.58 -1.50 18.44
CA ILE A 144 3.29 -0.32 18.92
C ILE A 144 3.00 0.82 17.94
N SER A 145 2.60 1.98 18.44
CA SER A 145 2.35 3.17 17.63
C SER A 145 3.28 4.29 18.07
N LEU A 146 4.02 4.86 17.14
CA LEU A 146 4.92 5.98 17.34
C LEU A 146 4.39 7.20 16.58
N ARG A 147 4.03 8.24 17.32
CA ARG A 147 3.67 9.55 16.78
C ARG A 147 4.92 10.40 16.68
N LEU A 148 5.31 10.69 15.44
CA LEU A 148 6.45 11.51 15.07
C LEU A 148 6.01 12.93 14.70
N ARG A 149 6.98 13.84 14.57
CA ARG A 149 6.71 15.23 14.15
C ARG A 149 6.09 15.28 12.76
N ASN A 150 5.54 16.45 12.41
CA ASN A 150 4.98 16.74 11.10
C ASN A 150 3.85 15.79 10.66
N ARG A 151 3.05 15.34 11.63
CA ARG A 151 1.90 14.45 11.45
C ARG A 151 2.29 13.15 10.74
N ILE A 152 3.32 12.49 11.26
CA ILE A 152 3.70 11.14 10.84
C ILE A 152 3.41 10.17 11.96
N ARG A 153 2.79 9.03 11.63
CA ARG A 153 2.61 7.90 12.55
C ARG A 153 3.28 6.67 11.98
N VAL A 154 3.97 5.92 12.83
CA VAL A 154 4.55 4.62 12.51
C VAL A 154 3.93 3.59 13.43
N ASP A 155 3.19 2.65 12.86
CA ASP A 155 2.62 1.50 13.56
C ASP A 155 3.49 0.27 13.29
N MET A 156 3.71 -0.56 14.32
CA MET A 156 4.55 -1.75 14.27
C MET A 156 3.91 -2.94 14.98
N THR A 157 4.03 -4.13 14.42
CA THR A 157 3.67 -5.37 15.12
C THR A 157 4.85 -5.94 15.89
N VAL A 158 4.60 -6.85 16.83
CA VAL A 158 5.65 -7.62 17.52
C VAL A 158 6.51 -8.45 16.55
N ASP A 159 5.98 -8.77 15.37
CA ASP A 159 6.68 -9.48 14.30
C ASP A 159 7.38 -8.55 13.29
N ARG A 160 7.54 -7.26 13.63
CA ARG A 160 8.28 -6.27 12.84
C ARG A 160 7.65 -5.97 11.47
N ALA A 161 6.34 -6.16 11.32
CA ALA A 161 5.60 -5.48 10.26
C ALA A 161 5.55 -3.97 10.59
N VAL A 162 5.52 -3.13 9.56
CA VAL A 162 5.60 -1.67 9.69
C VAL A 162 4.56 -1.03 8.80
N ARG A 163 3.79 -0.09 9.34
CA ARG A 163 2.90 0.80 8.58
C ARG A 163 3.24 2.25 8.92
N VAL A 164 3.46 3.07 7.91
CA VAL A 164 3.79 4.50 8.05
C VAL A 164 2.68 5.31 7.42
N ILE A 165 2.17 6.29 8.16
CA ILE A 165 1.14 7.22 7.68
C ILE A 165 1.72 8.62 7.76
N ASN A 166 1.85 9.27 6.60
CA ASN A 166 2.13 10.69 6.50
C ASN A 166 0.80 11.40 6.21
N PHE A 167 0.18 11.90 7.27
CA PHE A 167 -1.14 12.53 7.22
C PHE A 167 -1.11 13.86 6.47
N LYS A 168 0.04 14.54 6.41
CA LYS A 168 0.15 15.83 5.71
C LYS A 168 -0.07 15.68 4.21
N ASN A 169 0.45 14.60 3.62
CA ASN A 169 0.44 14.38 2.17
C ASN A 169 -0.46 13.19 1.75
N ASN A 170 -1.22 12.61 2.68
CA ASN A 170 -2.06 11.43 2.45
C ASN A 170 -1.28 10.25 1.86
N ILE A 171 -0.10 9.98 2.43
CA ILE A 171 0.78 8.89 1.99
C ILE A 171 0.74 7.78 3.04
N VAL A 172 0.54 6.54 2.59
CA VAL A 172 0.63 5.36 3.45
C VAL A 172 1.62 4.36 2.84
N LEU A 173 2.56 3.90 3.66
CA LEU A 173 3.46 2.80 3.32
C LEU A 173 3.18 1.64 4.27
N SER A 174 3.17 0.41 3.77
CA SER A 174 3.02 -0.77 4.63
C SER A 174 3.93 -1.90 4.17
N LEU A 175 4.51 -2.62 5.12
CA LEU A 175 5.41 -3.73 4.90
C LEU A 175 5.08 -4.84 5.90
N SER A 176 4.76 -6.03 5.37
CA SER A 176 4.55 -7.25 6.17
C SER A 176 5.82 -7.70 6.91
N CYS A 177 5.66 -8.54 7.94
CA CYS A 177 6.75 -9.11 8.74
C CYS A 177 7.83 -9.83 7.91
N SER A 178 7.43 -10.60 6.89
CA SER A 178 8.33 -11.28 5.94
C SER A 178 8.85 -10.34 4.83
N GLY A 179 8.14 -9.25 4.56
CA GLY A 179 8.36 -8.37 3.42
C GLY A 179 7.99 -9.00 2.07
N THR A 180 7.19 -10.08 2.06
CA THR A 180 6.62 -10.68 0.84
C THR A 180 5.33 -10.00 0.40
N ALA A 181 4.80 -9.10 1.22
CA ALA A 181 3.73 -8.17 0.86
C ALA A 181 4.10 -6.74 1.28
N SER A 182 3.75 -5.78 0.43
CA SER A 182 3.97 -4.35 0.65
C SER A 182 2.92 -3.49 -0.03
N ALA A 183 2.63 -2.31 0.53
CA ALA A 183 1.72 -1.34 -0.03
C ALA A 183 2.37 0.06 -0.07
N LEU A 184 2.09 0.80 -1.14
CA LEU A 184 2.29 2.24 -1.23
C LEU A 184 0.98 2.87 -1.72
N LEU A 185 0.39 3.74 -0.90
CA LEU A 185 -0.75 4.57 -1.25
C LEU A 185 -0.24 6.00 -1.28
N HIS A 186 -0.37 6.66 -2.42
CA HIS A 186 0.12 8.01 -2.66
C HIS A 186 -0.88 8.74 -3.56
N PRO A 187 -0.98 10.08 -3.53
CA PRO A 187 -1.94 10.78 -4.38
C PRO A 187 -1.75 10.52 -5.88
N ASN A 188 -0.51 10.32 -6.35
CA ASN A 188 -0.22 9.91 -7.74
C ASN A 188 -0.57 8.45 -8.08
N GLY A 189 -0.90 7.62 -7.10
CA GLY A 189 -1.22 6.22 -7.38
C GLY A 189 -0.99 5.26 -6.22
N ARG A 190 -1.31 4.00 -6.51
CA ARG A 190 -1.30 2.90 -5.55
C ARG A 190 -0.49 1.74 -6.10
N ILE A 191 0.27 1.09 -5.22
CA ILE A 191 1.09 -0.07 -5.54
C ILE A 191 0.83 -1.13 -4.47
N TYR A 192 0.45 -2.33 -4.91
CA TYR A 192 0.22 -3.46 -4.05
C TYR A 192 1.04 -4.66 -4.50
N GLN A 193 1.98 -5.09 -3.67
CA GLN A 193 2.72 -6.33 -3.86
C GLN A 193 2.19 -7.40 -2.92
N TYR A 194 1.87 -8.57 -3.50
CA TYR A 194 1.51 -9.78 -2.77
C TYR A 194 2.19 -10.98 -3.43
N GLY A 195 3.19 -11.53 -2.75
CA GLY A 195 4.01 -12.63 -3.27
C GLY A 195 4.70 -12.26 -4.60
N SER A 196 4.43 -13.04 -5.64
CA SER A 196 5.04 -12.91 -6.97
C SER A 196 4.42 -11.83 -7.87
N ARG A 197 3.33 -11.18 -7.44
CA ARG A 197 2.59 -10.18 -8.23
C ARG A 197 2.76 -8.77 -7.68
N VAL A 198 2.61 -7.77 -8.56
CA VAL A 198 2.51 -6.35 -8.23
C VAL A 198 1.38 -5.74 -9.04
N GLU A 199 0.38 -5.18 -8.38
CA GLU A 199 -0.69 -4.38 -8.97
C GLU A 199 -0.34 -2.90 -8.80
N ILE A 200 -0.63 -2.12 -9.83
CA ILE A 200 -0.23 -0.72 -9.94
C ILE A 200 -1.41 0.05 -10.54
N LEU A 201 -1.77 1.14 -9.87
CA LEU A 201 -2.73 2.14 -10.33
C LEU A 201 -1.99 3.47 -10.32
N ALA A 202 -1.86 4.11 -11.46
CA ALA A 202 -1.40 5.48 -11.56
C ALA A 202 -2.64 6.39 -11.72
N HIS A 203 -2.74 7.38 -10.83
CA HIS A 203 -3.82 8.35 -10.90
C HIS A 203 -3.49 9.40 -11.95
N ASP A 204 -4.39 9.55 -12.92
CA ASP A 204 -4.26 10.50 -14.00
C ASP A 204 -5.00 11.79 -13.65
N THR A 205 -4.38 12.95 -13.89
CA THR A 205 -4.99 14.26 -13.58
C THR A 205 -6.22 14.57 -14.42
N HIS A 206 -6.38 13.91 -15.57
CA HIS A 206 -7.54 14.04 -16.46
C HIS A 206 -8.59 12.94 -16.21
N GLY A 207 -8.39 12.09 -15.20
CA GLY A 207 -9.33 11.04 -14.79
C GLY A 207 -9.23 9.74 -15.58
N ASN A 208 -8.34 9.63 -16.56
CA ASN A 208 -8.09 8.38 -17.29
C ASN A 208 -7.00 7.55 -16.61
N ASN A 209 -7.31 6.97 -15.45
CA ASN A 209 -6.35 6.22 -14.64
C ASN A 209 -5.66 5.11 -15.44
N LYS A 210 -4.37 4.90 -15.14
CA LYS A 210 -3.55 3.88 -15.82
C LYS A 210 -3.28 2.71 -14.88
N TYR A 211 -3.35 1.50 -15.40
CA TYR A 211 -3.18 0.27 -14.63
C TYR A 211 -2.01 -0.53 -15.16
N ALA A 212 -1.23 -1.13 -14.27
CA ALA A 212 -0.24 -2.14 -14.62
C ALA A 212 -0.22 -3.30 -13.63
N LYS A 213 0.14 -4.48 -14.13
CA LYS A 213 0.27 -5.70 -13.34
C LYS A 213 1.55 -6.42 -13.73
N MET A 214 2.50 -6.48 -12.81
CA MET A 214 3.74 -7.25 -12.98
C MET A 214 3.55 -8.67 -12.44
N TRP A 215 3.79 -9.67 -13.29
CA TRP A 215 3.59 -11.07 -12.94
C TRP A 215 4.42 -12.00 -13.85
N TYR A 216 4.25 -13.31 -13.70
CA TYR A 216 5.09 -14.31 -14.36
C TYR A 216 5.08 -14.19 -15.89
N LYS A 217 3.96 -13.77 -16.50
CA LYS A 217 3.87 -13.60 -17.96
C LYS A 217 4.53 -12.32 -18.49
N GLY A 218 4.75 -11.30 -17.66
CA GLY A 218 5.27 -10.01 -18.11
C GLY A 218 4.67 -8.84 -17.36
N VAL A 219 4.42 -7.74 -18.06
CA VAL A 219 3.70 -6.57 -17.53
C VAL A 219 2.44 -6.35 -18.36
N SER A 220 1.29 -6.62 -17.76
CA SER A 220 -0.01 -6.29 -18.35
C SER A 220 -0.35 -4.85 -18.02
N PHE A 221 -0.92 -4.09 -18.94
CA PHE A 221 -1.29 -2.69 -18.70
C PHE A 221 -2.51 -2.26 -19.52
N THR A 222 -3.23 -1.26 -19.01
CA THR A 222 -4.40 -0.64 -19.66
C THR A 222 -4.63 0.76 -19.08
N CYS A 223 -5.58 1.51 -19.63
CA CYS A 223 -6.15 2.71 -19.00
C CYS A 223 -7.67 2.57 -18.85
N GLU A 224 -8.26 3.38 -17.96
CA GLU A 224 -9.69 3.37 -17.64
C GLU A 224 -10.57 3.45 -18.90
N GLN A 225 -10.16 4.28 -19.86
CA GLN A 225 -10.89 4.53 -21.10
C GLN A 225 -10.43 3.63 -22.26
N CYS A 226 -9.51 2.68 -22.02
CA CYS A 226 -9.09 1.73 -23.06
C CYS A 226 -9.98 0.49 -23.07
N ALA A 227 -10.45 0.12 -24.26
CA ALA A 227 -11.18 -1.15 -24.44
C ALA A 227 -10.26 -2.39 -24.42
N LEU A 228 -8.95 -2.20 -24.60
CA LEU A 228 -7.98 -3.29 -24.75
C LEU A 228 -7.00 -3.31 -23.58
N VAL A 229 -6.62 -4.53 -23.20
CA VAL A 229 -5.51 -4.75 -22.26
C VAL A 229 -4.31 -5.22 -23.06
N TYR A 230 -3.15 -4.64 -22.78
CA TYR A 230 -1.89 -4.98 -23.43
C TYR A 230 -1.00 -5.77 -22.48
N LEU A 231 -0.09 -6.55 -23.03
CA LEU A 231 0.93 -7.32 -22.33
C LEU A 231 2.27 -7.08 -23.01
N VAL A 232 3.26 -6.66 -22.23
CA VAL A 232 4.67 -6.62 -22.63
C VAL A 232 5.39 -7.82 -22.04
N ASP A 233 5.84 -8.73 -22.90
CA ASP A 233 6.67 -9.86 -22.52
C ASP A 233 7.90 -10.06 -23.42
N THR A 234 8.54 -11.22 -23.32
CA THR A 234 9.73 -11.57 -24.11
C THR A 234 9.46 -11.67 -25.61
N ALA A 235 8.20 -11.75 -26.04
CA ALA A 235 7.81 -11.72 -27.45
C ALA A 235 7.41 -10.31 -27.93
N GLY A 236 7.48 -9.30 -27.06
CA GLY A 236 7.08 -7.92 -27.34
C GLY A 236 5.69 -7.58 -26.83
N THR A 237 5.03 -6.63 -27.49
CA THR A 237 3.74 -6.08 -27.07
C THR A 237 2.59 -6.73 -27.82
N ARG A 238 1.59 -7.25 -27.09
CA ARG A 238 0.36 -7.82 -27.66
C ARG A 238 -0.85 -7.53 -26.79
N THR A 239 -2.05 -7.80 -27.30
CA THR A 239 -3.28 -7.74 -26.52
C THR A 239 -3.44 -9.00 -25.64
N THR A 240 -4.17 -8.85 -24.52
CA THR A 240 -4.48 -9.92 -23.56
C THR A 240 -5.85 -9.68 -22.93
N THR A 241 -6.34 -10.64 -22.13
CA THR A 241 -7.62 -10.59 -21.40
C THR A 241 -7.42 -10.52 -19.88
N ASP A 242 -6.29 -9.95 -19.46
CA ASP A 242 -5.95 -9.82 -18.05
C ASP A 242 -6.88 -8.83 -17.33
N SER A 243 -7.23 -9.15 -16.09
CA SER A 243 -7.94 -8.24 -15.18
C SER A 243 -7.00 -7.58 -14.17
N PHE A 244 -7.45 -6.48 -13.57
CA PHE A 244 -6.72 -5.72 -12.55
C PHE A 244 -7.52 -5.74 -11.24
N LEU A 245 -6.81 -5.67 -10.12
CA LEU A 245 -7.44 -5.58 -8.81
C LEU A 245 -8.04 -4.18 -8.62
N ASP A 246 -9.25 -4.10 -8.06
CA ASP A 246 -9.75 -2.83 -7.54
C ASP A 246 -8.91 -2.42 -6.32
N MET A 247 -8.22 -1.30 -6.46
CA MET A 247 -7.37 -0.72 -5.43
C MET A 247 -7.96 0.55 -4.81
N SER A 248 -9.26 0.80 -4.98
CA SER A 248 -9.97 1.98 -4.44
C SER A 248 -9.92 2.07 -2.90
N GLN A 249 -9.95 0.92 -2.22
CA GLN A 249 -9.96 0.81 -0.76
C GLN A 249 -8.55 0.88 -0.14
N ASP A 250 -8.47 1.18 1.17
CA ASP A 250 -7.20 1.08 1.91
C ASP A 250 -6.84 -0.39 2.18
N PHE A 251 -5.87 -0.91 1.44
CA PHE A 251 -5.32 -2.26 1.62
C PHE A 251 -4.04 -2.29 2.48
N SER A 252 -3.57 -1.16 3.00
CA SER A 252 -2.33 -1.06 3.78
C SER A 252 -2.43 -1.77 5.14
N LEU A 253 -3.61 -1.81 5.75
CA LEU A 253 -3.88 -2.56 6.98
C LEU A 253 -3.82 -4.07 6.74
N ASN A 254 -4.38 -4.55 5.63
CA ASN A 254 -4.30 -5.96 5.26
C ASN A 254 -2.84 -6.40 5.09
N VAL A 255 -2.00 -5.56 4.47
CA VAL A 255 -0.55 -5.80 4.37
C VAL A 255 0.13 -5.79 5.73
N PHE A 256 -0.24 -4.86 6.61
CA PHE A 256 0.37 -4.69 7.92
C PHE A 256 0.13 -5.92 8.83
N TYR A 257 -1.10 -6.44 8.82
CA TYR A 257 -1.45 -7.63 9.61
C TYR A 257 -1.17 -8.95 8.90
N SER A 258 -0.83 -8.94 7.61
CA SER A 258 -0.51 -10.15 6.84
C SER A 258 0.66 -10.90 7.49
N GLY A 259 0.38 -12.11 7.97
CA GLY A 259 1.36 -12.97 8.63
C GLY A 259 1.88 -12.45 9.97
N SER A 260 1.22 -11.45 10.57
CA SER A 260 1.65 -10.86 11.85
C SER A 260 0.65 -11.17 12.96
N ARG A 261 1.19 -11.49 14.13
CA ARG A 261 0.45 -11.58 15.39
C ARG A 261 -0.03 -10.19 15.81
N HIS A 262 -1.25 -10.14 16.33
CA HIS A 262 -1.93 -8.94 16.80
C HIS A 262 -3.07 -9.35 17.74
N GLY A 263 -3.76 -8.36 18.30
CA GLY A 263 -4.81 -8.52 19.29
C GLY A 263 -4.31 -8.42 20.73
N SER A 264 -5.24 -8.51 21.67
CA SER A 264 -4.96 -8.33 23.11
C SER A 264 -3.92 -9.32 23.66
N THR A 265 -3.78 -10.49 23.05
CA THR A 265 -2.77 -11.49 23.42
C THR A 265 -1.33 -11.01 23.20
N CYS A 266 -1.13 -10.08 22.26
CA CYS A 266 0.19 -9.52 21.95
C CYS A 266 0.50 -8.26 22.78
N LEU A 267 -0.43 -7.77 23.61
CA LEU A 267 -0.31 -6.51 24.33
C LEU A 267 0.92 -6.50 25.26
N GLN A 268 1.08 -7.54 26.06
CA GLN A 268 2.19 -7.64 27.01
C GLN A 268 3.53 -7.75 26.29
N GLU A 269 3.58 -8.49 25.19
CA GLU A 269 4.79 -8.62 24.36
C GLU A 269 5.14 -7.28 23.70
N ALA A 270 4.16 -6.58 23.13
CA ALA A 270 4.35 -5.26 22.55
C ALA A 270 4.84 -4.23 23.58
N ALA A 271 4.29 -4.25 24.80
CA ALA A 271 4.75 -3.41 25.91
C ALA A 271 6.19 -3.75 26.32
N THR A 272 6.55 -5.03 26.35
CA THR A 272 7.92 -5.48 26.63
C THR A 272 8.90 -5.03 25.56
N VAL A 273 8.52 -5.18 24.28
CA VAL A 273 9.29 -4.71 23.13
C VAL A 273 9.50 -3.20 23.17
N LEU A 274 8.45 -2.43 23.49
CA LEU A 274 8.54 -0.98 23.61
C LEU A 274 9.40 -0.57 24.80
N GLY A 275 9.28 -1.26 25.94
CA GLY A 275 10.13 -1.02 27.13
C GLY A 275 11.62 -1.28 26.90
N ALA A 276 11.95 -2.16 25.95
CA ALA A 276 13.33 -2.44 25.52
C ALA A 276 13.81 -1.54 24.35
N SER A 277 13.02 -0.55 23.94
CA SER A 277 13.38 0.34 22.84
C SER A 277 14.53 1.28 23.21
N GLN A 278 15.27 1.70 22.18
CA GLN A 278 16.31 2.73 22.32
C GLN A 278 15.84 4.00 21.63
N TYR A 279 16.09 5.13 22.28
CA TYR A 279 15.75 6.45 21.78
C TYR A 279 16.92 7.41 21.99
N TRP A 280 17.23 8.21 20.97
CA TRP A 280 18.19 9.31 21.09
C TRP A 280 17.96 10.36 20.00
N ILE A 281 18.47 11.57 20.22
CA ILE A 281 18.52 12.64 19.23
C ILE A 281 19.99 12.92 18.94
N THR A 282 20.36 13.11 17.66
CA THR A 282 21.72 13.52 17.26
C THR A 282 21.91 15.03 17.38
N ASP A 283 23.15 15.51 17.31
CA ASP A 283 23.46 16.94 17.39
C ASP A 283 22.79 17.76 16.27
N GLU A 284 22.51 17.16 15.12
CA GLU A 284 21.77 17.77 14.00
C GLU A 284 20.24 17.74 14.19
N GLY A 285 19.75 17.32 15.36
CA GLY A 285 18.32 17.24 15.68
C GLY A 285 17.59 16.08 14.99
N VAL A 286 18.32 15.03 14.57
CA VAL A 286 17.72 13.82 14.01
C VAL A 286 17.26 12.92 15.15
N GLU A 287 15.95 12.72 15.22
CA GLU A 287 15.33 11.81 16.17
C GLU A 287 15.50 10.36 15.71
N ASN A 288 15.95 9.47 16.59
CA ASN A 288 16.19 8.06 16.26
C ASN A 288 15.54 7.14 17.29
N TRP A 289 14.93 6.07 16.77
CA TRP A 289 14.38 4.97 17.55
C TRP A 289 14.94 3.64 17.03
N ILE A 290 15.23 2.71 17.94
CA ILE A 290 15.35 1.28 17.63
C ILE A 290 14.31 0.53 18.45
N ILE A 291 13.35 -0.08 17.75
CA ILE A 291 12.28 -0.88 18.36
C ILE A 291 12.33 -2.26 17.69
N ASN A 292 12.63 -3.31 18.45
CA ASN A 292 12.70 -4.69 17.92
C ASN A 292 13.55 -4.83 16.64
N ASN A 293 14.76 -4.25 16.64
CA ASN A 293 15.69 -4.23 15.49
C ASN A 293 15.14 -3.55 14.23
N VAL A 294 14.09 -2.73 14.35
CA VAL A 294 13.66 -1.78 13.33
C VAL A 294 14.16 -0.41 13.73
N ARG A 295 14.96 0.20 12.84
CA ARG A 295 15.47 1.56 13.03
C ARG A 295 14.51 2.54 12.39
N ILE A 296 14.09 3.55 13.13
CA ILE A 296 13.29 4.67 12.63
C ILE A 296 14.11 5.93 12.88
N SER A 297 14.27 6.78 11.86
CA SER A 297 14.88 8.10 12.03
C SER A 297 14.04 9.18 11.38
N GLN A 298 13.95 10.34 12.05
CA GLN A 298 13.25 11.51 11.56
C GLN A 298 14.16 12.74 11.63
N THR A 299 14.42 13.34 10.48
CA THR A 299 15.16 14.61 10.38
C THR A 299 14.30 15.80 10.83
N PRO A 300 14.89 16.97 11.14
CA PRO A 300 14.16 18.15 11.57
C PRO A 300 13.03 18.63 10.63
N ASP A 301 13.20 18.43 9.32
CA ASP A 301 12.19 18.74 8.30
C ASP A 301 11.05 17.69 8.22
N GLY A 302 11.13 16.64 9.04
CA GLY A 302 10.14 15.58 9.19
C GLY A 302 10.32 14.40 8.24
N LEU A 303 11.37 14.36 7.41
CA LEU A 303 11.64 13.20 6.57
C LEU A 303 11.93 11.97 7.43
N VAL A 304 11.10 10.94 7.27
CA VAL A 304 11.20 9.68 8.01
C VAL A 304 11.87 8.61 7.15
N ARG A 305 12.82 7.89 7.74
CA ARG A 305 13.46 6.69 7.19
C ARG A 305 13.27 5.54 8.17
N ILE A 306 12.85 4.39 7.66
CA ILE A 306 12.73 3.16 8.43
C ILE A 306 13.54 2.08 7.77
N GLY A 307 14.40 1.43 8.55
CA GLY A 307 15.23 0.31 8.12
C GLY A 307 14.96 -0.94 8.95
N ARG A 308 14.84 -2.09 8.29
CA ARG A 308 14.74 -3.41 8.93
C ARG A 308 15.74 -4.39 8.31
N ASN A 309 16.28 -5.30 9.14
CA ASN A 309 17.20 -6.37 8.71
C ASN A 309 18.41 -5.81 7.96
N SER A 310 19.21 -4.99 8.66
CA SER A 310 20.40 -4.33 8.12
C SER A 310 20.12 -3.53 6.84
N ASN A 311 19.02 -2.75 6.84
CA ASN A 311 18.57 -1.92 5.73
C ASN A 311 18.21 -2.68 4.44
N LYS A 312 17.98 -4.00 4.51
CA LYS A 312 17.45 -4.80 3.40
C LYS A 312 16.02 -4.40 3.04
N TYR A 313 15.26 -3.93 4.02
CA TYR A 313 13.94 -3.35 3.83
C TYR A 313 13.97 -1.90 4.27
N GLN A 314 13.52 -1.00 3.40
CA GLN A 314 13.57 0.44 3.62
C GLN A 314 12.23 1.08 3.26
N LEU A 315 11.69 1.86 4.18
CA LEU A 315 10.55 2.75 3.93
C LEU A 315 11.02 4.18 4.14
N ARG A 316 10.58 5.09 3.27
CA ARG A 316 10.88 6.51 3.39
C ARG A 316 9.66 7.32 3.01
N THR A 317 9.33 8.35 3.78
CA THR A 317 8.32 9.33 3.40
C THR A 317 8.71 10.71 3.91
N SER A 318 8.39 11.73 3.13
CA SER A 318 8.63 13.12 3.51
C SER A 318 7.34 13.95 3.51
N PRO A 319 7.05 14.66 4.62
CA PRO A 319 5.95 15.61 4.70
C PRO A 319 6.28 16.93 3.98
N SER A 320 7.56 17.24 3.71
CA SER A 320 7.98 18.50 3.09
C SER A 320 7.78 18.54 1.57
N ASN A 321 7.98 17.41 0.88
CA ASN A 321 7.90 17.33 -0.58
C ASN A 321 7.01 16.19 -1.11
N GLY A 322 6.28 15.50 -0.23
CA GLY A 322 5.39 14.41 -0.63
C GLY A 322 6.10 13.23 -1.28
N THR A 323 7.40 13.04 -1.03
CA THR A 323 8.10 11.85 -1.55
C THR A 323 7.82 10.63 -0.69
N ALA A 324 7.72 9.48 -1.35
CA ALA A 324 7.58 8.18 -0.73
C ALA A 324 8.48 7.17 -1.46
N SER A 325 9.11 6.25 -0.73
CA SER A 325 9.80 5.11 -1.34
C SER A 325 9.72 3.88 -0.47
N LEU A 326 9.54 2.73 -1.10
CA LEU A 326 9.57 1.42 -0.46
C LEU A 326 10.53 0.52 -1.23
N THR A 327 11.53 0.00 -0.52
CA THR A 327 12.55 -0.89 -1.09
C THR A 327 12.60 -2.18 -0.30
N THR A 328 12.52 -3.29 -1.01
CA THR A 328 12.70 -4.65 -0.52
C THR A 328 13.55 -5.42 -1.54
N PRO A 329 13.99 -6.64 -1.24
CA PRO A 329 14.65 -7.50 -2.24
C PRO A 329 13.78 -7.82 -3.46
N PHE A 330 12.46 -7.69 -3.33
CA PHE A 330 11.51 -8.11 -4.35
C PHE A 330 10.92 -6.94 -5.14
N LEU A 331 11.00 -5.72 -4.61
CA LEU A 331 10.32 -4.55 -5.13
C LEU A 331 11.08 -3.29 -4.74
N HIS A 332 11.22 -2.37 -5.69
CA HIS A 332 11.57 -0.99 -5.40
C HIS A 332 10.53 -0.08 -6.04
N CYS A 333 9.91 0.79 -5.26
CA CYS A 333 9.00 1.79 -5.78
C CYS A 333 9.21 3.16 -5.15
N THR A 334 8.92 4.20 -5.94
CA THR A 334 8.98 5.60 -5.53
C THR A 334 7.76 6.34 -6.04
N ALA A 335 7.33 7.34 -5.28
CA ALA A 335 6.32 8.29 -5.68
C ALA A 335 6.70 9.68 -5.14
N SER A 336 6.30 10.74 -5.83
CA SER A 336 6.65 12.11 -5.45
C SER A 336 5.57 13.08 -5.89
N LEU A 337 5.18 14.00 -5.01
CA LEU A 337 4.41 15.21 -5.34
C LEU A 337 5.31 16.43 -5.64
N GLY A 338 6.63 16.25 -5.55
CA GLY A 338 7.60 17.35 -5.70
C GLY A 338 7.73 17.86 -7.14
N GLN A 339 8.81 18.62 -7.39
CA GLN A 339 9.09 19.24 -8.69
C GLN A 339 9.00 18.26 -9.87
N THR A 340 9.41 17.01 -9.65
CA THR A 340 9.20 15.90 -10.59
C THR A 340 8.15 14.96 -10.02
N SER A 341 6.89 15.25 -10.32
CA SER A 341 5.79 14.34 -9.99
C SER A 341 5.99 13.03 -10.74
N HIS A 342 6.01 11.92 -10.02
CA HIS A 342 6.16 10.61 -10.65
C HIS A 342 5.62 9.48 -9.79
N LEU A 343 5.45 8.33 -10.44
CA LEU A 343 5.25 7.02 -9.85
C LEU A 343 6.16 6.03 -10.58
N PHE A 344 7.02 5.35 -9.84
CA PHE A 344 7.97 4.39 -10.40
C PHE A 344 7.91 3.07 -9.64
N VAL A 345 7.96 1.97 -10.38
CA VAL A 345 8.00 0.61 -9.83
C VAL A 345 9.02 -0.21 -10.59
N ARG A 346 9.86 -0.94 -9.86
CA ARG A 346 10.80 -1.93 -10.39
C ARG A 346 10.68 -3.25 -9.63
N ARG A 347 10.62 -4.33 -10.39
CA ARG A 347 10.70 -5.72 -9.89
C ARG A 347 11.55 -6.55 -10.85
N GLY A 348 12.77 -6.87 -10.44
CA GLY A 348 13.75 -7.51 -11.32
C GLY A 348 13.98 -6.66 -12.57
N GLU A 349 13.69 -7.24 -13.74
CA GLU A 349 13.79 -6.60 -15.06
C GLU A 349 12.51 -5.86 -15.49
N ARG A 350 11.41 -6.01 -14.74
CA ARG A 350 10.14 -5.32 -15.02
C ARG A 350 10.17 -3.93 -14.40
N ARG A 351 9.71 -2.93 -15.17
CA ARG A 351 9.60 -1.54 -14.72
C ARG A 351 8.28 -0.92 -15.16
N MET A 352 7.78 0.03 -14.39
CA MET A 352 6.68 0.93 -14.73
C MET A 352 7.10 2.33 -14.29
N HIS A 353 6.92 3.31 -15.16
CA HIS A 353 7.12 4.72 -14.87
C HIS A 353 5.92 5.52 -15.36
N TYR A 354 5.45 6.43 -14.52
CA TYR A 354 4.44 7.42 -14.87
C TYR A 354 4.85 8.78 -14.31
N ASP A 355 4.82 9.83 -15.13
CA ASP A 355 5.21 11.19 -14.76
C ASP A 355 4.06 12.21 -14.88
N GLY A 356 2.83 11.71 -15.08
CA GLY A 356 1.65 12.55 -15.32
C GLY A 356 1.30 12.74 -16.80
N THR A 357 2.22 12.42 -17.72
CA THR A 357 1.97 12.52 -19.17
C THR A 357 2.25 11.21 -19.88
N SER A 358 3.38 10.57 -19.58
CA SER A 358 3.79 9.32 -20.19
C SER A 358 3.64 8.16 -19.21
N PHE A 359 2.96 7.10 -19.62
CA PHE A 359 2.84 5.87 -18.85
C PHE A 359 3.60 4.77 -19.57
N ILE A 360 4.76 4.36 -19.07
CA ILE A 360 5.64 3.40 -19.75
C ILE A 360 5.84 2.18 -18.87
N VAL A 361 5.56 1.00 -19.43
CA VAL A 361 5.94 -0.29 -18.87
C VAL A 361 7.07 -0.92 -19.67
N ARG A 362 7.91 -1.69 -18.98
CA ARG A 362 9.04 -2.38 -19.58
C ARG A 362 9.15 -3.78 -19.01
N ASN A 363 9.46 -4.75 -19.87
CA ASN A 363 9.90 -6.08 -19.49
C ASN A 363 11.18 -6.43 -20.26
N ALA A 364 12.30 -6.48 -19.53
CA ALA A 364 13.63 -6.70 -20.12
C ALA A 364 13.96 -5.70 -21.24
N GLY A 365 14.05 -6.16 -22.50
CA GLY A 365 14.34 -5.32 -23.67
C GLY A 365 13.12 -4.62 -24.27
N HIS A 366 11.90 -5.05 -23.94
CA HIS A 366 10.67 -4.56 -24.58
C HIS A 366 9.98 -3.51 -23.72
N SER A 367 9.49 -2.45 -24.35
CA SER A 367 8.72 -1.40 -23.69
C SER A 367 7.53 -0.96 -24.52
N ALA A 368 6.43 -0.68 -23.84
CA ALA A 368 5.26 -0.05 -24.42
C ALA A 368 4.53 0.76 -23.36
N GLY A 369 3.60 1.58 -23.78
CA GLY A 369 2.96 2.52 -22.88
C GLY A 369 1.88 3.34 -23.56
N PHE A 370 1.38 4.31 -22.81
CA PHE A 370 0.51 5.36 -23.31
C PHE A 370 1.28 6.67 -23.31
N ASP A 371 1.10 7.46 -24.36
CA ASP A 371 1.57 8.83 -24.41
C ASP A 371 0.58 9.81 -23.77
N ASP A 372 0.87 11.09 -23.93
CA ASP A 372 0.08 12.23 -23.47
C ASP A 372 -1.33 12.30 -24.09
N ASN A 373 -1.55 11.60 -25.21
CA ASN A 373 -2.84 11.54 -25.92
C ASN A 373 -3.55 10.21 -25.69
N ASP A 374 -3.14 9.45 -24.66
CA ASP A 374 -3.62 8.12 -24.33
C ASP A 374 -3.47 7.10 -25.48
N GLN A 375 -2.57 7.37 -26.43
CA GLN A 375 -2.30 6.48 -27.54
C GLN A 375 -1.24 5.45 -27.17
N LEU A 376 -1.46 4.21 -27.59
CA LEU A 376 -0.49 3.15 -27.42
C LEU A 376 0.80 3.48 -28.19
N LYS A 377 1.93 3.47 -27.50
CA LYS A 377 3.28 3.53 -28.09
C LYS A 377 4.07 2.27 -27.76
N VAL A 378 4.81 1.78 -28.75
CA VAL A 378 5.78 0.67 -28.62
C VAL A 378 7.15 1.22 -28.94
N TYR A 379 8.15 0.87 -28.14
CA TYR A 379 9.52 1.41 -28.20
C TYR A 379 10.56 0.34 -28.51
#